data_AF-A0A2J6PEB6-F1
#
_entry.id   AF-A0A2J6PEB6-F1
#
_cell.length_a   1.000
_cell.length_b   1.000
_cell.length_c   1.000
_cell.angle_alpha   90.00
_cell.angle_beta   90.00
_cell.angle_gamma   90.00
#
_symmetry.space_group_name_H-M   'P 1'
#
loop_
_entity.id
_entity.type
_entity.pdbx_description
1 polymer ?
#
loop_
_entity_poly.entity_id
_entity_poly.type
_entity_poly.pdbx_seq_one_letter_code
_entity_poly.pdbx_strand_id
1 'polypeptide(L)'
;MQMLIQFVKSFENFMVWIKQQPAESEESIRRFEEIFNVTKQTHLLRNIQDIKDELCMLEAVFQDQMDVLTAAGKEIDIANFQCVDGCKVEEAVRRCPHRSMAFVDQSKKHWTQITRMQAQADQAYDTLKDLLNLKQQQANVLEARVSRNEAISSGEQSKTIMVFTIVTIVFVFTSDFCHNNFHTAHR
;
A
#
# COMPACT_ATOMS: atom_id res chain seq x y z
N MET A 1 -3.51 -7.10 -8.09
CA MET A 1 -4.63 -8.05 -7.85
C MET A 1 -4.27 -9.22 -6.93
N GLN A 2 -3.19 -9.99 -7.17
CA GLN A 2 -2.81 -11.11 -6.28
C GLN A 2 -2.56 -10.70 -4.81
N MET A 3 -1.89 -9.57 -4.56
CA MET A 3 -1.63 -9.11 -3.19
C MET A 3 -2.91 -8.75 -2.41
N LEU A 4 -3.93 -8.23 -3.10
CA LEU A 4 -5.21 -7.90 -2.49
C LEU A 4 -5.97 -9.18 -2.13
N ILE A 5 -6.01 -10.17 -3.03
CA ILE A 5 -6.62 -11.48 -2.77
C ILE A 5 -5.93 -12.18 -1.59
N GLN A 6 -4.59 -12.15 -1.55
CA GLN A 6 -3.84 -12.69 -0.42
C GLN A 6 -4.15 -11.97 0.89
N PHE A 7 -4.21 -10.63 0.87
CA PHE A 7 -4.56 -9.86 2.05
C PHE A 7 -5.96 -10.21 2.57
N VAL A 8 -6.97 -10.19 1.70
CA VAL A 8 -8.36 -10.52 2.07
C VAL A 8 -8.43 -11.91 2.70
N LYS A 9 -7.81 -12.92 2.06
CA LYS A 9 -7.80 -14.29 2.58
C LYS A 9 -7.08 -14.40 3.93
N SER A 10 -5.93 -13.75 4.09
CA SER A 10 -5.20 -13.73 5.36
C SER A 10 -5.99 -13.04 6.47
N PHE A 11 -6.67 -11.95 6.13
CA PHE A 11 -7.51 -11.19 7.06
C PHE A 11 -8.75 -12.00 7.48
N GLU A 12 -9.45 -12.65 6.55
CA GLU A 12 -10.58 -13.53 6.88
C GLU A 12 -10.17 -14.66 7.82
N ASN A 13 -9.05 -15.32 7.53
CA ASN A 13 -8.51 -16.38 8.38
C ASN A 13 -8.18 -15.87 9.78
N PHE A 14 -7.62 -14.66 9.89
CA PHE A 14 -7.35 -14.01 11.16
C PHE A 14 -8.63 -13.67 11.94
N MET A 15 -9.66 -13.18 11.26
CA MET A 15 -10.96 -12.88 11.86
C MET A 15 -11.67 -14.14 12.37
N VAL A 16 -11.54 -15.27 11.68
CA VAL A 16 -12.04 -16.57 12.16
C VAL A 16 -11.26 -17.02 13.39
N TRP A 17 -9.95 -16.87 13.38
CA TRP A 17 -9.06 -17.25 14.47
C TRP A 17 -9.30 -16.42 15.75
N ILE A 18 -9.47 -15.10 15.64
CA ILE A 18 -9.76 -14.21 16.79
C ILE A 18 -11.06 -14.61 17.51
N LYS A 19 -12.04 -15.18 16.81
CA LYS A 19 -13.28 -15.65 17.44
C LYS A 19 -13.07 -16.88 18.35
N GLN A 20 -11.95 -17.58 18.22
CA GLN A 20 -11.68 -18.86 18.88
C GLN A 20 -10.70 -18.75 20.06
N GLN A 21 -10.04 -17.61 20.26
CA GLN A 21 -9.07 -17.39 21.34
C GLN A 21 -9.42 -16.18 22.23
N PRO A 22 -8.96 -16.14 23.49
CA PRO A 22 -8.99 -14.90 24.27
C PRO A 22 -8.13 -13.84 23.57
N ALA A 23 -8.70 -12.66 23.34
CA ALA A 23 -8.18 -11.60 22.47
C ALA A 23 -6.82 -10.98 22.90
N GLU A 24 -6.29 -11.37 24.06
CA GLU A 24 -5.12 -10.76 24.70
C GLU A 24 -3.83 -11.61 24.61
N SER A 25 -3.81 -12.69 23.83
CA SER A 25 -2.57 -13.47 23.67
C SER A 25 -1.52 -12.69 22.87
N GLU A 26 -0.24 -12.79 23.26
CA GLU A 26 0.90 -12.20 22.55
C GLU A 26 0.95 -12.63 21.06
N GLU A 27 0.46 -13.84 20.77
CA GLU A 27 0.32 -14.38 19.42
C GLU A 27 -0.71 -13.60 18.58
N SER A 28 -1.78 -13.08 19.20
CA SER A 28 -2.80 -12.25 18.55
C SER A 28 -2.20 -10.92 18.07
N ILE A 29 -1.41 -10.29 18.93
CA ILE A 29 -0.73 -9.02 18.65
C ILE A 29 0.28 -9.20 17.53
N ARG A 30 1.14 -10.23 17.60
CA ARG A 30 2.11 -10.52 16.53
C ARG A 30 1.44 -10.75 15.18
N ARG A 31 0.38 -11.56 15.15
CA ARG A 31 -0.32 -11.88 13.90
C ARG A 31 -1.04 -10.67 13.31
N PHE A 32 -1.57 -9.80 14.17
CA PHE A 32 -2.11 -8.50 13.78
C PHE A 32 -1.03 -7.62 13.12
N GLU A 33 0.11 -7.45 13.79
CA GLU A 33 1.24 -6.68 13.26
C GLU A 33 1.72 -7.23 11.91
N GLU A 34 1.84 -8.56 11.77
CA GLU A 34 2.25 -9.20 10.52
C GLU A 34 1.27 -8.95 9.36
N ILE A 35 -0.05 -9.02 9.61
CA ILE A 35 -1.08 -8.83 8.57
C ILE A 35 -1.15 -7.37 8.13
N PHE A 36 -1.06 -6.44 9.08
CA PHE A 36 -1.18 -5.01 8.83
C PHE A 36 0.14 -4.31 8.56
N ASN A 37 1.28 -5.01 8.65
CA ASN A 37 2.57 -4.48 8.23
C ASN A 37 2.50 -3.98 6.77
N VAL A 38 2.82 -2.70 6.59
CA VAL A 38 2.85 -2.00 5.30
C VAL A 38 4.26 -1.80 4.76
N THR A 39 5.31 -2.18 5.49
CA THR A 39 6.72 -1.92 5.13
C THR A 39 7.04 -2.38 3.72
N LYS A 40 6.58 -3.58 3.33
CA LYS A 40 6.79 -4.12 1.99
C LYS A 40 6.08 -3.28 0.92
N GLN A 41 4.85 -2.88 1.18
CA GLN A 41 4.06 -2.04 0.29
C GLN A 41 4.70 -0.66 0.14
N THR A 42 5.18 -0.05 1.22
CA THR A 42 5.89 1.24 1.20
C THR A 42 7.17 1.15 0.37
N HIS A 43 7.95 0.08 0.53
CA HIS A 43 9.14 -0.13 -0.29
C HIS A 43 8.80 -0.31 -1.77
N LEU A 44 7.76 -1.07 -2.09
CA LEU A 44 7.28 -1.24 -3.47
C LEU A 44 6.78 0.09 -4.05
N LEU A 45 6.10 0.92 -3.25
CA LEU A 45 5.61 2.23 -3.66
C LEU A 45 6.77 3.17 -4.02
N ARG A 46 7.81 3.17 -3.18
CA ARG A 46 9.05 3.91 -3.47
C ARG A 46 9.68 3.45 -4.79
N ASN A 47 9.84 2.15 -4.98
CA ASN A 47 10.41 1.61 -6.22
C ASN A 47 9.59 1.98 -7.45
N ILE A 48 8.26 1.97 -7.37
CA ILE A 48 7.40 2.39 -8.49
C ILE A 48 7.58 3.89 -8.75
N GLN A 49 7.71 4.71 -7.72
CA GLN A 49 7.97 6.13 -7.85
C GLN A 49 9.34 6.38 -8.52
N ASP A 50 10.38 5.67 -8.09
CA ASP A 50 11.72 5.72 -8.71
C ASP A 50 11.63 5.35 -10.21
N ILE A 51 10.90 4.29 -10.57
CA ILE A 51 10.67 3.89 -11.97
C ILE A 51 9.94 4.98 -12.77
N LYS A 52 8.94 5.64 -12.16
CA LYS A 52 8.22 6.73 -12.82
C LYS A 52 9.14 7.90 -13.13
N ASP A 53 10.00 8.25 -12.19
CA ASP A 53 10.99 9.32 -12.37
C ASP A 53 12.01 8.95 -13.46
N GLU A 54 12.48 7.70 -13.48
CA GLU A 54 13.35 7.17 -14.55
C GLU A 54 12.67 7.20 -15.93
N LEU A 55 11.40 6.82 -16.02
CA LEU A 55 10.64 6.89 -17.28
C LEU A 55 10.45 8.32 -17.75
N CYS A 56 10.23 9.27 -16.84
CA CYS A 56 10.15 10.70 -17.15
C CYS A 56 11.50 11.23 -17.68
N MET A 57 12.61 10.83 -17.06
CA MET A 57 13.95 11.18 -17.56
C MET A 57 14.21 10.59 -18.95
N LEU A 58 13.83 9.32 -19.18
CA LEU A 58 13.98 8.69 -20.49
C LEU A 58 13.13 9.38 -21.56
N GLU A 59 11.89 9.75 -21.23
CA GLU A 59 11.03 10.53 -22.11
C GLU A 59 11.73 11.83 -22.53
N ALA A 60 12.27 12.61 -21.58
CA ALA A 60 13.02 13.84 -21.90
C ALA A 60 14.20 13.57 -22.85
N VAL A 61 15.00 12.54 -22.59
CA VAL A 61 16.14 12.18 -23.46
C VAL A 61 15.69 11.80 -24.88
N PHE A 62 14.62 11.02 -25.02
CA PHE A 62 14.12 10.67 -26.34
C PHE A 62 13.53 11.86 -27.10
N GLN A 63 12.95 12.84 -26.39
CA GLN A 63 12.49 14.08 -26.99
C GLN A 63 13.66 14.86 -27.58
N ASP A 64 14.73 15.05 -26.80
CA ASP A 64 15.95 15.73 -27.25
C ASP A 64 16.57 15.02 -28.47
N GLN A 65 16.65 13.69 -28.43
CA GLN A 65 17.14 12.90 -29.57
C GLN A 65 16.27 13.08 -30.81
N MET A 66 14.95 13.14 -30.66
CA MET A 66 14.02 13.37 -31.76
C MET A 66 14.24 14.75 -32.40
N ASP A 67 14.44 15.77 -31.57
CA ASP A 67 14.64 17.15 -32.04
C ASP A 67 15.95 17.28 -32.82
N VAL A 68 17.04 16.70 -32.32
CA VAL A 68 18.34 16.66 -33.02
C VAL A 68 18.24 15.91 -34.34
N LEU A 69 17.61 14.73 -34.35
CA LEU A 69 17.47 13.93 -35.57
C LEU A 69 16.57 14.61 -36.61
N THR A 70 15.52 15.29 -36.16
CA THR A 70 14.64 16.06 -37.04
C THR A 70 15.38 17.25 -37.65
N ALA A 71 16.18 17.97 -36.86
CA ALA A 71 17.01 19.06 -37.34
C ALA A 71 18.05 18.55 -38.36
N ALA A 72 18.79 17.49 -38.02
CA ALA A 72 19.76 16.88 -38.92
C ALA A 72 19.12 16.38 -40.23
N GLY A 73 17.93 15.78 -40.16
CA GLY A 73 17.18 15.35 -41.33
C GLY A 73 16.81 16.50 -42.27
N LYS A 74 16.43 17.66 -41.73
CA LYS A 74 16.13 18.87 -42.52
C LYS A 74 17.37 19.40 -43.22
N GLU A 75 18.51 19.46 -42.54
CA GLU A 75 19.77 19.93 -43.14
C GLU A 75 20.25 19.01 -44.28
N ILE A 76 20.11 17.69 -44.11
CA ILE A 76 20.43 16.72 -45.17
C ILE A 76 19.51 16.90 -46.39
N ASP A 77 18.22 17.15 -46.16
CA ASP A 77 17.26 17.42 -47.23
C ASP A 77 17.57 18.74 -47.98
N ILE A 78 17.94 19.80 -47.26
CA ILE A 78 18.34 21.09 -47.84
C ILE A 78 19.63 20.96 -48.66
N ALA A 79 20.59 20.16 -48.18
CA ALA A 79 21.85 19.89 -48.89
C ALA A 79 21.65 19.11 -50.21
N ASN A 80 20.42 18.71 -50.53
CA ASN A 80 20.01 18.03 -51.76
C ASN A 80 20.92 16.84 -52.06
N PHE A 81 21.28 16.08 -51.01
CA PHE A 81 22.17 14.93 -51.09
C PHE A 81 21.52 13.87 -52.00
N GLN A 82 21.89 13.89 -53.27
CA GLN A 82 21.56 12.83 -54.20
C GLN A 82 22.31 11.60 -53.71
N CYS A 83 21.55 10.53 -53.45
CA CYS A 83 22.12 9.23 -53.09
C CYS A 83 23.25 8.90 -54.07
N VAL A 84 24.45 8.62 -53.56
CA VAL A 84 25.65 8.34 -54.37
C VAL A 84 25.41 7.18 -55.34
N ASP A 85 24.45 6.29 -55.01
CA ASP A 85 24.05 5.14 -55.83
C ASP A 85 22.95 5.45 -56.87
N GLY A 86 22.54 6.72 -57.06
CA GLY A 86 21.63 7.11 -58.15
C GLY A 86 20.21 6.55 -58.05
N CYS A 87 19.68 6.37 -56.84
CA CYS A 87 18.35 5.79 -56.63
C CYS A 87 17.24 6.67 -57.25
N LYS A 88 16.44 6.10 -58.16
CA LYS A 88 15.30 6.78 -58.79
C LYS A 88 14.16 6.97 -57.79
N VAL A 89 13.64 8.20 -57.74
CA VAL A 89 12.67 8.72 -56.76
C VAL A 89 11.38 7.89 -56.68
N GLU A 90 10.96 7.24 -57.77
CA GLU A 90 9.65 6.57 -57.87
C GLU A 90 9.59 5.19 -57.19
N GLU A 91 10.73 4.51 -56.98
CA GLU A 91 10.78 3.20 -56.30
C GLU A 91 11.59 3.25 -54.99
N ALA A 92 12.25 4.39 -54.73
CA ALA A 92 13.11 4.64 -53.56
C ALA A 92 12.35 4.85 -52.24
N VAL A 93 11.01 4.90 -52.25
CA VAL A 93 10.20 5.21 -51.06
C VAL A 93 10.30 4.12 -49.98
N ARG A 94 10.73 2.89 -50.31
CA ARG A 94 10.66 1.77 -49.35
C ARG A 94 11.99 1.10 -48.97
N ARG A 95 13.13 1.46 -49.59
CA ARG A 95 14.36 0.68 -49.37
C ARG A 95 15.68 1.43 -49.62
N CYS A 96 15.73 2.75 -49.47
CA CYS A 96 17.02 3.45 -49.43
C CYS A 96 17.47 3.61 -47.96
N PRO A 97 18.66 3.12 -47.56
CA PRO A 97 19.19 3.26 -46.20
C PRO A 97 19.51 4.70 -45.77
N HIS A 98 19.42 5.67 -46.69
CA HIS A 98 19.99 7.02 -46.52
C HIS A 98 19.00 8.14 -46.13
N ARG A 99 17.82 7.83 -45.58
CA ARG A 99 17.01 8.88 -44.94
C ARG A 99 16.90 8.61 -43.44
N SER A 100 17.36 9.58 -42.68
CA SER A 100 17.04 9.92 -41.27
C SER A 100 15.68 9.44 -40.71
N MET A 101 14.70 9.13 -41.57
CA MET A 101 13.38 8.59 -41.24
C MET A 101 13.37 7.25 -40.49
N ALA A 102 14.31 6.33 -40.72
CA ALA A 102 14.29 5.02 -40.03
C ALA A 102 14.53 5.15 -38.51
N PHE A 103 15.45 6.05 -38.13
CA PHE A 103 15.73 6.36 -36.73
C PHE A 103 14.65 7.20 -36.07
N VAL A 104 14.00 8.11 -36.81
CA VAL A 104 12.84 8.87 -36.34
C VAL A 104 11.64 7.93 -36.08
N ASP A 105 11.36 6.99 -36.97
CA ASP A 105 10.31 5.99 -36.78
C ASP A 105 10.59 5.07 -35.58
N GLN A 106 11.85 4.66 -35.39
CA GLN A 106 12.26 3.89 -34.22
C GLN A 106 12.12 4.69 -32.92
N SER A 107 12.54 5.96 -32.92
CA SER A 107 12.43 6.84 -31.75
C SER A 107 10.96 7.10 -31.38
N LYS A 108 10.07 7.24 -32.37
CA LYS A 108 8.62 7.35 -32.15
C LYS A 108 8.00 6.08 -31.57
N LYS A 109 8.50 4.91 -31.98
CA LYS A 109 8.11 3.62 -31.38
C LYS A 109 8.56 3.54 -29.91
N HIS A 110 9.80 3.91 -29.61
CA HIS A 110 10.30 3.94 -28.23
C HIS A 110 9.51 4.92 -27.34
N TRP A 111 9.17 6.09 -27.88
CA TRP A 111 8.30 7.05 -27.20
C TRP A 111 6.96 6.43 -26.79
N THR A 112 6.28 5.79 -27.74
CA THR A 112 4.99 5.14 -27.49
C THR A 112 5.10 4.04 -26.43
N GLN A 113 6.23 3.32 -26.39
CA GLN A 113 6.50 2.32 -25.37
C GLN A 113 6.70 2.94 -23.99
N ILE A 114 7.42 4.05 -23.87
CA ILE A 114 7.63 4.77 -22.62
C ILE A 114 6.29 5.29 -22.08
N THR A 115 5.46 5.93 -22.90
CA THR A 115 4.13 6.39 -22.49
C THR A 115 3.26 5.23 -21.98
N ARG A 116 3.33 4.06 -22.65
CA ARG A 116 2.62 2.87 -22.18
C ARG A 116 3.17 2.38 -20.83
N MET A 117 4.49 2.42 -20.63
CA MET A 117 5.12 2.02 -19.36
C MET A 117 4.77 2.98 -18.22
N GLN A 118 4.69 4.29 -18.48
CA GLN A 118 4.23 5.29 -17.51
C GLN A 118 2.81 4.98 -17.05
N ALA A 119 1.87 4.76 -17.99
CA ALA A 119 0.50 4.39 -17.67
C ALA A 119 0.40 3.10 -16.82
N GLN A 120 1.26 2.11 -17.10
CA GLN A 120 1.34 0.89 -16.31
C GLN A 120 1.90 1.14 -14.90
N ALA A 121 2.92 1.99 -14.78
CA ALA A 121 3.51 2.37 -13.50
C ALA A 121 2.51 3.16 -12.65
N ASP A 122 1.74 4.07 -13.25
CA ASP A 122 0.65 4.79 -12.58
C ASP A 122 -0.42 3.84 -12.07
N GLN A 123 -0.89 2.91 -12.90
CA GLN A 123 -1.86 1.91 -12.49
C GLN A 123 -1.35 1.04 -11.34
N ALA A 124 -0.06 0.66 -11.37
CA ALA A 124 0.56 -0.12 -10.31
C ALA A 124 0.68 0.69 -9.01
N TYR A 125 1.04 1.97 -9.10
CA TYR A 125 1.11 2.91 -8.00
C TYR A 125 -0.26 3.06 -7.31
N ASP A 126 -1.31 3.33 -8.09
CA ASP A 126 -2.67 3.51 -7.56
C ASP A 126 -3.20 2.23 -6.92
N THR A 127 -3.00 1.08 -7.57
CA THR A 127 -3.41 -0.22 -7.01
C THR A 127 -2.71 -0.51 -5.68
N LEU A 128 -1.44 -0.16 -5.55
CA LEU A 128 -0.67 -0.38 -4.33
C LEU A 128 -1.06 0.60 -3.22
N LYS A 129 -1.31 1.86 -3.58
CA LYS A 129 -1.84 2.89 -2.69
C LYS A 129 -3.20 2.50 -2.13
N ASP A 130 -4.10 1.98 -2.97
CA ASP A 130 -5.42 1.50 -2.55
C ASP A 130 -5.29 0.32 -1.59
N LEU A 131 -4.40 -0.63 -1.86
CA LEU A 131 -4.14 -1.75 -0.95
C LEU A 131 -3.63 -1.27 0.42
N LEU A 132 -2.72 -0.28 0.44
CA LEU A 132 -2.19 0.29 1.67
C LEU A 132 -3.28 1.00 2.46
N ASN A 133 -4.12 1.80 1.78
CA ASN A 133 -5.26 2.48 2.39
C ASN A 133 -6.27 1.48 2.98
N LEU A 134 -6.58 0.41 2.26
CA LEU A 134 -7.48 -0.66 2.74
C LEU A 134 -6.92 -1.35 3.99
N LYS A 135 -5.63 -1.68 4.01
CA LYS A 135 -4.99 -2.27 5.20
C LYS A 135 -5.13 -1.35 6.41
N GLN A 136 -4.83 -0.07 6.24
CA GLN A 136 -4.87 0.90 7.32
C GLN A 136 -6.29 1.16 7.81
N GLN A 137 -7.27 1.27 6.91
CA GLN A 137 -8.68 1.41 7.27
C GLN A 137 -9.18 0.20 8.07
N GLN A 138 -8.82 -1.03 7.67
CA GLN A 138 -9.20 -2.24 8.40
C GLN A 138 -8.53 -2.33 9.77
N ALA A 139 -7.27 -1.91 9.90
CA ALA A 139 -6.58 -1.81 11.19
C ALA A 139 -7.31 -0.85 12.14
N ASN A 140 -7.63 0.36 11.68
CA ASN A 140 -8.34 1.37 12.47
C ASN A 140 -9.74 0.89 12.89
N VAL A 141 -10.49 0.25 11.98
CA VAL A 141 -11.81 -0.31 12.29
C VAL A 141 -11.71 -1.41 13.33
N LEU A 142 -10.69 -2.28 13.23
CA LEU A 142 -10.51 -3.37 14.16
C LEU A 142 -10.10 -2.87 15.55
N GLU A 143 -9.15 -1.93 15.64
CA GLU A 143 -8.72 -1.29 16.88
C GLU A 143 -9.89 -0.61 17.61
N ALA A 144 -10.76 0.09 16.87
CA ALA A 144 -11.97 0.68 17.42
C ALA A 144 -12.95 -0.36 17.97
N ARG A 145 -13.08 -1.53 17.32
CA ARG A 145 -13.92 -2.63 17.82
C ARG A 145 -13.34 -3.29 19.07
N VAL A 146 -12.03 -3.48 19.11
CA VAL A 146 -11.32 -4.03 20.29
C VAL A 146 -11.49 -3.09 21.47
N SER A 147 -11.16 -1.79 21.30
CA SER A 147 -11.34 -0.76 22.34
C SER A 147 -12.77 -0.70 22.88
N ARG A 148 -13.77 -0.84 21.98
CA ARG A 148 -15.18 -0.88 22.37
C ARG A 148 -15.51 -2.13 23.18
N ASN A 149 -15.02 -3.30 22.79
CA ASN A 149 -15.26 -4.54 23.52
C ASN A 149 -14.58 -4.52 24.90
N GLU A 150 -13.35 -4.02 24.98
CA GLU A 150 -12.64 -3.82 26.24
C GLU A 150 -13.41 -2.88 27.18
N ALA A 151 -13.95 -1.76 26.67
CA ALA A 151 -14.76 -0.85 27.46
C ALA A 151 -16.06 -1.49 27.98
N ILE A 152 -16.72 -2.33 27.18
CA ILE A 152 -17.91 -3.07 27.61
C ILE A 152 -17.55 -4.09 28.70
N SER A 153 -16.50 -4.89 28.49
CA SER A 153 -16.04 -5.88 29.46
C SER A 153 -15.56 -5.23 30.77
N SER A 154 -14.84 -4.12 30.69
CA SER A 154 -14.44 -3.32 31.85
C SER A 154 -15.65 -2.74 32.59
N GLY A 155 -16.68 -2.31 31.87
CA GLY A 155 -17.95 -1.86 32.46
C GLY A 155 -18.68 -2.98 33.23
N GLU A 156 -18.65 -4.20 32.74
CA GLU A 156 -19.17 -5.38 33.44
C GLU A 156 -18.30 -5.72 34.67
N GLN A 157 -16.97 -5.69 34.53
CA GLN A 157 -16.04 -5.91 35.64
C GLN A 157 -16.23 -4.89 36.77
N SER A 158 -16.45 -3.62 36.43
CA SER A 158 -16.71 -2.53 37.39
C SER A 158 -17.98 -2.79 38.23
N LYS A 159 -19.04 -3.35 37.63
CA LYS A 159 -20.25 -3.76 38.37
C LYS A 159 -19.96 -4.89 39.36
N THR A 160 -19.14 -5.86 38.97
CA THR A 160 -18.75 -6.97 39.87
C THR A 160 -17.93 -6.46 41.05
N ILE A 161 -16.96 -5.56 40.80
CA ILE A 161 -16.19 -4.92 41.88
C ILE A 161 -17.12 -4.14 42.81
N MET A 162 -18.10 -3.41 42.27
CA MET A 162 -19.07 -2.65 43.05
C MET A 162 -19.92 -3.57 43.96
N VAL A 163 -20.44 -4.68 43.43
CA VAL A 163 -21.20 -5.66 44.23
C VAL A 163 -20.32 -6.29 45.30
N PHE A 164 -19.11 -6.71 44.94
CA PHE A 164 -18.14 -7.26 45.90
C PHE A 164 -17.80 -6.26 47.02
N THR A 165 -17.65 -4.98 46.68
CA THR A 165 -17.41 -3.90 47.64
C THR A 165 -18.58 -3.74 48.59
N ILE A 166 -19.83 -3.72 48.10
CA ILE A 166 -21.04 -3.63 48.95
C ILE A 166 -21.10 -4.82 49.93
N VAL A 167 -20.90 -6.04 49.42
CA VAL A 167 -20.90 -7.26 50.23
C VAL A 167 -19.82 -7.19 51.31
N THR A 168 -18.61 -6.81 50.94
CA THR A 168 -17.47 -6.68 51.87
C THR A 168 -17.75 -5.68 52.98
N ILE A 169 -18.32 -4.51 52.66
CA ILE A 169 -18.68 -3.49 53.66
C ILE A 169 -19.67 -4.05 54.69
N VAL A 170 -20.72 -4.74 54.26
CA VAL A 170 -21.72 -5.35 55.16
C VAL A 170 -21.09 -6.39 56.09
N PHE A 171 -20.23 -7.26 55.56
CA PHE A 171 -19.54 -8.28 56.36
C PHE A 171 -18.56 -7.68 57.36
N VAL A 172 -17.78 -6.67 56.98
CA VAL A 172 -16.86 -5.96 57.89
C VAL A 172 -17.64 -5.33 59.04
N PHE A 173 -18.70 -4.56 58.75
CA PHE A 173 -19.51 -3.92 59.79
C PHE A 173 -20.17 -4.91 60.76
N THR A 174 -20.69 -6.01 60.25
CA THR A 174 -21.31 -7.04 61.11
C THR A 174 -20.28 -7.81 61.92
N SER A 175 -19.08 -8.06 61.37
CA SER A 175 -17.99 -8.70 62.10
C SER A 175 -17.45 -7.84 63.24
N ASP A 176 -17.27 -6.53 63.03
CA ASP A 176 -16.86 -5.58 64.07
C ASP A 176 -17.93 -5.42 65.16
N PHE A 177 -19.21 -5.44 64.79
CA PHE A 177 -20.31 -5.41 65.75
C PHE A 177 -20.36 -6.67 66.61
N CYS A 178 -20.14 -7.85 66.03
CA CYS A 178 -20.03 -9.09 66.79
C CYS A 178 -18.79 -9.10 67.71
N HIS A 179 -17.65 -8.58 67.24
CA HIS A 179 -16.45 -8.50 68.06
C HIS A 179 -16.62 -7.57 69.27
N ASN A 180 -17.24 -6.40 69.08
CA ASN A 180 -17.49 -5.45 70.17
C ASN A 180 -18.54 -5.93 71.17
N ASN A 181 -19.61 -6.61 70.72
CA ASN A 181 -20.62 -7.16 71.63
C ASN A 181 -20.11 -8.34 72.47
N PHE A 182 -19.15 -9.12 71.95
CA PHE A 182 -18.51 -10.18 72.73
C PHE A 182 -17.62 -9.60 73.86
N HIS A 183 -17.00 -8.43 73.65
CA HIS A 183 -16.20 -7.74 74.67
C HIS A 183 -17.04 -7.06 75.76
N THR A 184 -18.28 -6.66 75.47
CA THR A 184 -19.21 -6.11 76.47
C THR A 184 -20.04 -7.16 77.20
N ALA A 185 -20.23 -8.37 76.64
CA ALA A 185 -20.94 -9.46 77.31
C ALA A 185 -20.09 -10.23 78.36
N HIS A 186 -18.76 -10.04 78.35
CA HIS A 186 -17.82 -10.67 79.28
C HIS A 186 -17.27 -9.73 80.38
N ARG A 187 -17.97 -8.65 80.69
CA ARG A 187 -17.63 -7.73 81.78
C ARG A 187 -18.72 -7.66 82.84
#